data_AF-R9KT20-F1
#
_entry.id   AF-R9KT20-F1
#
_cell.length_a   1.000
_cell.length_b   1.000
_cell.length_c   1.000
_cell.angle_alpha   90.00
_cell.angle_beta   90.00
_cell.angle_gamma   90.00
#
_symmetry.space_group_name_H-M   'P 1'
#
loop_
_entity.id
_entity.type
_entity.pdbx_description
1 polymer ?
#
loop_
_entity_poly.entity_id
_entity_poly.type
_entity_poly.pdbx_seq_one_letter_code
_entity_poly.pdbx_strand_id
1 'polypeptide(L)'
;MRKKRKKGFAELFYNRLERMHKKPDKILYDNSVREALQTLEPAGDTQSRQKEYVMKKLSLCGMVVVCGLAISVILWIKEGAQTKIVDNRIARNAYGDGEKEISLVAKDTFGSYEVDLSVEERLYQEQELNALLENFLPILEKTMLGENVSLDEVSYNLNLLDSIEGFPFTVEWQTDADYIDIDGRLVHNTLDAPKLVELTAVISCEEFEVRRIMNCVIFSRAVQPSRAELLARMVEDIQHGTRNEEFMTLPSEMDTDTIRWSYQRSNTGILVFLAMPLLVFVIYIGKDRDLQKQVAHRNEQLRLDYPEIVSALALLIGAGMAVPNAWQRVAKDYRVRRQETGRVRFAYEEMLLTIYEMESGVAQTNAYERFGRRCRVQSYNRLAAMLSQNVRKGAANLAILLREEAANAFEERKHMARRLGEKAGTKLLVPMMMLLGMIMVIIMVPAFQSYF
;
A
#
# COMPACT_ATOMS: atom_id res chain seq x y z
N MET A 1 -44.97 -18.79 -6.05
CA MET A 1 -44.31 -19.29 -4.81
C MET A 1 -43.48 -18.17 -4.17
N ARG A 2 -43.52 -17.99 -2.83
CA ARG A 2 -42.65 -17.01 -2.13
C ARG A 2 -41.21 -17.56 -2.03
N LYS A 3 -40.29 -17.04 -2.84
CA LYS A 3 -38.87 -17.39 -2.77
C LYS A 3 -38.29 -16.87 -1.44
N LYS A 4 -38.07 -17.75 -0.45
CA LYS A 4 -37.37 -17.41 0.80
C LYS A 4 -35.97 -16.92 0.43
N ARG A 5 -35.73 -15.60 0.40
CA ARG A 5 -34.36 -15.05 0.39
C ARG A 5 -33.65 -15.61 1.62
N LYS A 6 -32.48 -16.24 1.44
CA LYS A 6 -31.59 -16.54 2.56
C LYS A 6 -31.32 -15.21 3.26
N LYS A 7 -31.60 -15.10 4.57
CA LYS A 7 -31.36 -13.87 5.33
C LYS A 7 -29.88 -13.56 5.27
N GLY A 8 -29.52 -12.39 4.72
CA GLY A 8 -28.13 -12.00 4.59
C GLY A 8 -27.49 -11.84 5.97
N PHE A 9 -26.17 -12.04 6.07
CA PHE A 9 -25.43 -11.83 7.32
C PHE A 9 -25.74 -10.46 7.96
N ALA A 10 -25.83 -9.40 7.15
CA ALA A 10 -26.22 -8.07 7.60
C ALA A 10 -27.68 -7.95 8.07
N GLU A 11 -28.61 -8.74 7.54
CA GLU A 11 -30.00 -8.79 8.03
C GLU A 11 -30.05 -9.47 9.40
N LEU A 12 -29.30 -10.56 9.59
CA LEU A 12 -29.14 -11.20 10.90
C LEU A 12 -28.45 -10.27 11.90
N PHE A 13 -27.40 -9.56 11.49
CA PHE A 13 -26.67 -8.61 12.33
C PHE A 13 -27.54 -7.40 12.72
N TYR A 14 -28.26 -6.79 11.77
CA TYR A 14 -29.23 -5.72 12.06
C TYR A 14 -30.28 -6.19 13.06
N ASN A 15 -30.93 -7.35 12.81
CA ASN A 15 -31.93 -7.92 13.72
C ASN A 15 -31.34 -8.32 15.09
N ARG A 16 -30.02 -8.50 15.22
CA ARG A 16 -29.34 -8.73 16.51
C ARG A 16 -29.08 -7.42 17.25
N LEU A 17 -28.62 -6.38 16.55
CA LEU A 17 -28.45 -5.03 17.10
C LEU A 17 -29.79 -4.42 17.57
N GLU A 18 -30.86 -4.63 16.78
CA GLU A 18 -32.23 -4.16 17.07
C GLU A 18 -32.85 -4.81 18.33
N ARG A 19 -32.31 -5.96 18.77
CA ARG A 19 -32.70 -6.68 20.00
C ARG A 19 -31.82 -6.37 21.22
N MET A 20 -30.76 -5.58 21.08
CA MET A 20 -29.88 -5.27 22.23
C MET A 20 -30.58 -4.31 23.20
N HIS A 21 -30.42 -4.57 24.49
CA HIS A 21 -31.10 -3.82 25.56
C HIS A 21 -30.70 -2.32 25.60
N LYS A 22 -29.47 -2.01 25.17
CA LYS A 22 -29.08 -0.67 24.71
C LYS A 22 -28.89 -0.72 23.19
N LYS A 23 -29.74 0.00 22.45
CA LYS A 23 -29.65 0.07 20.99
C LYS A 23 -28.54 1.06 20.56
N PRO A 24 -27.74 0.74 19.54
CA PRO A 24 -26.73 1.65 19.03
C PRO A 24 -27.39 2.66 18.07
N ASP A 25 -28.12 3.63 18.63
CA ASP A 25 -28.98 4.52 17.84
C ASP A 25 -28.19 5.39 16.84
N LYS A 26 -26.94 5.75 17.15
CA LYS A 26 -26.00 6.40 16.21
C LYS A 26 -25.62 5.53 14.99
N ILE A 27 -25.96 4.24 14.96
CA ILE A 27 -25.67 3.31 13.86
C ILE A 27 -26.96 2.88 13.15
N LEU A 28 -28.05 2.66 13.91
CA LEU A 28 -29.34 2.20 13.37
C LEU A 28 -30.27 3.34 12.93
N TYR A 29 -30.22 4.48 13.63
CA TYR A 29 -31.19 5.57 13.55
C TYR A 29 -30.51 6.95 13.42
N ASP A 30 -29.34 7.03 12.77
CA ASP A 30 -28.64 8.29 12.53
C ASP A 30 -29.55 9.31 11.80
N ASN A 31 -29.81 10.43 12.48
CA ASN A 31 -30.67 11.50 11.97
C ASN A 31 -30.07 12.17 10.71
N SER A 32 -28.74 12.28 10.60
CA SER A 32 -28.09 12.89 9.43
C SER A 32 -28.28 12.04 8.16
N VAL A 33 -28.23 10.71 8.31
CA VAL A 33 -28.53 9.75 7.24
C VAL A 33 -30.03 9.79 6.90
N ARG A 34 -30.91 9.87 7.90
CA ARG A 34 -32.36 9.95 7.71
C ARG A 34 -32.77 11.23 6.98
N GLU A 35 -32.22 12.38 7.37
CA GLU A 35 -32.45 13.67 6.74
C GLU A 35 -31.88 13.71 5.32
N ALA A 36 -30.71 13.12 5.08
CA ALA A 36 -30.13 13.02 3.74
C ALA A 36 -31.01 12.17 2.80
N LEU A 37 -31.46 10.99 3.25
CA LEU A 37 -32.38 10.14 2.49
C LEU A 37 -33.72 10.83 2.21
N GLN A 38 -34.30 11.53 3.20
CA GLN A 38 -35.49 12.37 3.01
C GLN A 38 -35.30 13.51 2.01
N THR A 39 -34.07 14.05 1.90
CA THR A 39 -33.77 15.15 0.97
C THR A 39 -33.64 14.63 -0.45
N LEU A 40 -33.18 13.39 -0.65
CA LEU A 40 -33.08 12.77 -1.97
C LEU A 40 -34.42 12.19 -2.47
N GLU A 41 -35.21 11.59 -1.59
CA GLU A 41 -36.51 10.99 -1.92
C GLU A 41 -37.59 11.36 -0.87
N PRO A 42 -38.23 12.55 -0.96
CA PRO A 42 -39.20 13.01 0.03
C PRO A 42 -40.54 12.25 0.01
N ALA A 43 -40.78 11.38 -0.98
CA ALA A 43 -42.01 10.59 -1.12
C ALA A 43 -41.87 9.10 -0.70
N GLY A 44 -40.66 8.64 -0.35
CA GLY A 44 -40.41 7.25 0.04
C GLY A 44 -40.59 7.00 1.54
N ASP A 45 -40.84 5.73 1.94
CA ASP A 45 -40.79 5.38 3.37
C ASP A 45 -39.36 5.50 3.92
N THR A 46 -39.17 6.55 4.71
CA THR A 46 -37.91 6.90 5.35
C THR A 46 -37.39 5.81 6.29
N GLN A 47 -38.26 5.04 6.95
CA GLN A 47 -37.85 4.00 7.88
C GLN A 47 -37.35 2.75 7.15
N SER A 48 -38.11 2.24 6.18
CA SER A 48 -37.66 1.11 5.35
C SER A 48 -36.38 1.44 4.58
N ARG A 49 -36.25 2.64 4.01
CA ARG A 49 -35.03 3.04 3.29
C ARG A 49 -33.84 3.27 4.21
N GLN A 50 -34.03 3.78 5.43
CA GLN A 50 -32.96 3.85 6.43
C GLN A 50 -32.49 2.44 6.84
N LYS A 51 -33.42 1.51 7.09
CA LYS A 51 -33.10 0.10 7.39
C LYS A 51 -32.35 -0.56 6.23
N GLU A 52 -32.78 -0.34 4.99
CA GLU A 52 -32.08 -0.87 3.80
C GLU A 52 -30.67 -0.28 3.62
N TYR A 53 -30.50 1.04 3.79
CA TYR A 53 -29.20 1.71 3.71
C TYR A 53 -28.23 1.19 4.78
N VAL A 54 -28.67 1.10 6.04
CA VAL A 54 -27.86 0.57 7.15
C VAL A 54 -27.51 -0.91 6.93
N MET A 55 -28.44 -1.74 6.45
CA MET A 55 -28.12 -3.12 6.04
C MET A 55 -27.08 -3.18 4.91
N LYS A 56 -27.21 -2.32 3.87
CA LYS A 56 -26.24 -2.19 2.77
C LYS A 56 -24.89 -1.57 3.18
N LYS A 57 -24.82 -0.91 4.34
CA LYS A 57 -23.59 -0.39 4.96
C LYS A 57 -22.90 -1.50 5.74
N LEU A 58 -23.62 -2.13 6.67
CA LEU A 58 -23.15 -3.26 7.47
C LEU A 58 -22.75 -4.48 6.64
N SER A 59 -23.43 -4.76 5.51
CA SER A 59 -23.04 -5.86 4.62
C SER A 59 -21.70 -5.64 3.95
N LEU A 60 -21.38 -4.40 3.58
CA LEU A 60 -20.15 -4.05 2.90
C LEU A 60 -18.98 -4.04 3.89
N CYS A 61 -19.15 -3.44 5.07
CA CYS A 61 -18.17 -3.53 6.16
C CYS A 61 -17.92 -4.99 6.58
N GLY A 62 -18.98 -5.80 6.74
CA GLY A 62 -18.86 -7.21 7.11
C GLY A 62 -18.17 -8.07 6.05
N MET A 63 -18.42 -7.82 4.76
CA MET A 63 -17.73 -8.49 3.66
C MET A 63 -16.23 -8.15 3.66
N VAL A 64 -15.88 -6.87 3.85
CA VAL A 64 -14.48 -6.42 3.96
C VAL A 64 -13.77 -7.06 5.16
N VAL A 65 -14.42 -7.16 6.32
CA VAL A 65 -13.88 -7.88 7.49
C VAL A 65 -13.65 -9.37 7.18
N VAL A 66 -14.60 -10.06 6.55
CA VAL A 66 -14.47 -11.48 6.21
C VAL A 66 -13.34 -11.71 5.20
N CYS A 67 -13.23 -10.89 4.16
CA CYS A 67 -12.13 -10.97 3.19
C CYS A 67 -10.78 -10.62 3.83
N GLY A 68 -10.72 -9.60 4.68
CA GLY A 68 -9.50 -9.20 5.39
C GLY A 68 -9.00 -10.25 6.38
N LEU A 69 -9.91 -10.89 7.13
CA LEU A 69 -9.60 -12.03 7.98
C LEU A 69 -9.16 -13.24 7.16
N ALA A 70 -9.83 -13.55 6.04
CA ALA A 70 -9.42 -14.65 5.16
C ALA A 70 -8.01 -14.42 4.58
N ILE A 71 -7.71 -13.20 4.11
CA ILE A 71 -6.37 -12.84 3.60
C ILE A 71 -5.32 -12.89 4.72
N SER A 72 -5.62 -12.35 5.91
CA SER A 72 -4.70 -12.40 7.06
C SER A 72 -4.43 -13.84 7.51
N VAL A 73 -5.44 -14.72 7.52
CA VAL A 73 -5.28 -16.15 7.82
C VAL A 73 -4.53 -16.88 6.70
N ILE A 74 -4.76 -16.58 5.42
CA ILE A 74 -3.99 -17.16 4.31
C ILE A 74 -2.53 -16.71 4.36
N LEU A 75 -2.25 -15.44 4.65
CA LEU A 75 -0.89 -14.92 4.84
C LEU A 75 -0.24 -15.56 6.07
N TRP A 76 -0.93 -15.68 7.19
CA TRP A 76 -0.41 -16.34 8.40
C TRP A 76 -0.17 -17.84 8.22
N ILE A 77 -1.00 -18.53 7.42
CA ILE A 77 -0.77 -19.92 7.01
C ILE A 77 0.41 -20.01 6.03
N LYS A 78 0.58 -19.06 5.11
CA LYS A 78 1.74 -19.01 4.20
C LYS A 78 3.03 -18.73 4.97
N GLU A 79 3.03 -17.74 5.86
CA GLU A 79 4.11 -17.45 6.80
C GLU A 79 4.40 -18.69 7.67
N GLY A 80 3.38 -19.38 8.19
CA GLY A 80 3.49 -20.62 8.97
C GLY A 80 3.96 -21.86 8.18
N ALA A 81 3.68 -21.92 6.88
CA ALA A 81 4.11 -23.01 6.00
C ALA A 81 5.52 -22.80 5.46
N GLN A 82 5.91 -21.55 5.16
CA GLN A 82 7.29 -21.23 4.75
C GLN A 82 8.24 -21.15 5.94
N THR A 83 7.78 -20.79 7.16
CA THR A 83 8.65 -20.81 8.36
C THR A 83 9.02 -22.22 8.83
N LYS A 84 8.35 -23.27 8.33
CA LYS A 84 8.96 -24.59 8.27
C LYS A 84 9.79 -24.71 6.98
N ILE A 85 11.06 -24.36 7.09
CA ILE A 85 12.05 -25.19 6.41
C ILE A 85 11.90 -26.59 7.01
N VAL A 86 11.47 -27.57 6.21
CA VAL A 86 11.46 -28.96 6.64
C VAL A 86 12.92 -29.40 6.64
N ASP A 87 13.44 -29.63 7.85
CA ASP A 87 14.81 -30.07 8.14
C ASP A 87 15.94 -29.19 7.56
N ASN A 88 15.72 -27.86 7.51
CA ASN A 88 16.66 -26.79 7.07
C ASN A 88 16.97 -26.69 5.55
N ARG A 89 16.09 -27.25 4.71
CA ARG A 89 16.32 -27.50 3.28
C ARG A 89 15.67 -26.47 2.33
N ILE A 90 16.45 -25.81 1.45
CA ILE A 90 15.95 -24.83 0.44
C ILE A 90 16.11 -25.38 -0.99
N ALA A 91 15.05 -25.29 -1.81
CA ALA A 91 15.08 -25.70 -3.22
C ALA A 91 15.67 -24.60 -4.13
N ARG A 92 16.60 -24.97 -5.02
CA ARG A 92 17.15 -24.10 -6.07
C ARG A 92 16.18 -23.96 -7.26
N ASN A 93 16.34 -22.90 -8.05
CA ASN A 93 15.62 -22.71 -9.31
C ASN A 93 16.04 -23.77 -10.37
N ALA A 94 15.21 -23.95 -11.41
CA ALA A 94 15.53 -24.82 -12.54
C ALA A 94 16.37 -24.10 -13.61
N TYR A 95 16.98 -24.88 -14.50
CA TYR A 95 17.90 -24.42 -15.54
C TYR A 95 17.37 -23.25 -16.38
N GLY A 96 18.09 -22.13 -16.36
CA GLY A 96 17.84 -20.95 -17.20
C GLY A 96 17.07 -19.78 -16.55
N ASP A 97 16.74 -19.85 -15.25
CA ASP A 97 15.87 -18.87 -14.58
C ASP A 97 16.61 -17.70 -13.90
N GLY A 98 17.96 -17.72 -13.88
CA GLY A 98 18.83 -16.63 -13.41
C GLY A 98 19.14 -16.57 -11.91
N GLU A 99 20.03 -15.64 -11.55
CA GLU A 99 20.50 -15.37 -10.18
C GLU A 99 19.39 -14.80 -9.27
N LYS A 100 19.51 -14.96 -7.94
CA LYS A 100 18.44 -14.60 -7.01
C LYS A 100 18.90 -14.38 -5.57
N GLU A 101 18.88 -13.11 -5.16
CA GLU A 101 19.08 -12.66 -3.78
C GLU A 101 17.95 -13.14 -2.84
N ILE A 102 18.29 -13.58 -1.61
CA ILE A 102 17.33 -14.03 -0.59
C ILE A 102 17.73 -13.56 0.82
N SER A 103 16.82 -12.84 1.50
CA SER A 103 16.96 -12.37 2.89
C SER A 103 16.46 -13.38 3.95
N LEU A 104 17.19 -13.51 5.05
CA LEU A 104 16.96 -14.45 6.17
C LEU A 104 17.10 -13.73 7.53
N VAL A 105 16.47 -14.24 8.60
CA VAL A 105 16.76 -13.80 9.99
C VAL A 105 16.85 -14.98 10.96
N ALA A 106 18.02 -15.14 11.58
CA ALA A 106 18.21 -16.02 12.73
C ALA A 106 17.64 -15.38 14.01
N LYS A 107 17.16 -16.22 14.95
CA LYS A 107 16.53 -15.74 16.19
C LYS A 107 16.92 -16.59 17.39
N ASP A 108 17.47 -15.94 18.41
CA ASP A 108 17.90 -16.57 19.65
C ASP A 108 17.26 -15.88 20.88
N THR A 109 17.40 -16.49 22.06
CA THR A 109 17.00 -16.02 23.38
C THR A 109 17.33 -14.55 23.67
N PHE A 110 18.42 -14.00 23.12
CA PHE A 110 18.83 -12.61 23.31
C PHE A 110 18.56 -11.65 22.14
N GLY A 111 18.22 -12.12 20.92
CA GLY A 111 18.28 -11.25 19.74
C GLY A 111 17.68 -11.77 18.44
N SER A 112 17.87 -10.99 17.36
CA SER A 112 17.39 -11.29 16.00
C SER A 112 18.30 -10.58 14.99
N TYR A 113 18.80 -11.29 13.98
CA TYR A 113 19.86 -10.81 13.08
C TYR A 113 19.59 -11.20 11.62
N GLU A 114 19.87 -10.31 10.68
CA GLU A 114 19.40 -10.32 9.28
C GLU A 114 20.56 -10.48 8.29
N VAL A 115 20.40 -11.34 7.27
CA VAL A 115 21.46 -11.78 6.34
C VAL A 115 20.89 -12.06 4.95
N ASP A 116 21.58 -11.64 3.89
CA ASP A 116 21.22 -11.83 2.47
C ASP A 116 22.22 -12.78 1.75
N LEU A 117 21.78 -13.54 0.73
CA LEU A 117 22.58 -14.56 0.01
C LEU A 117 22.21 -14.74 -1.48
N SER A 118 23.16 -15.18 -2.34
CA SER A 118 22.99 -15.48 -3.79
C SER A 118 23.89 -16.65 -4.29
N VAL A 119 23.65 -17.28 -5.48
CA VAL A 119 24.14 -18.66 -5.81
C VAL A 119 24.27 -19.03 -7.34
N GLU A 120 25.33 -19.78 -7.78
CA GLU A 120 25.61 -20.24 -9.19
C GLU A 120 26.06 -21.76 -9.41
N GLU A 121 26.75 -22.15 -10.54
CA GLU A 121 26.79 -23.52 -11.20
C GLU A 121 28.15 -24.38 -11.25
N ARG A 122 28.51 -25.22 -12.29
CA ARG A 122 29.45 -26.44 -12.27
C ARG A 122 30.11 -26.82 -13.68
N LEU A 123 31.01 -27.80 -14.05
CA LEU A 123 31.91 -28.94 -13.54
C LEU A 123 32.94 -29.43 -14.67
N TYR A 124 33.95 -30.33 -14.45
CA TYR A 124 34.96 -30.90 -15.43
C TYR A 124 35.42 -32.41 -15.23
N GLN A 125 36.53 -32.92 -15.83
CA GLN A 125 36.96 -34.36 -15.89
C GLN A 125 38.51 -34.66 -15.88
N GLU A 126 38.94 -35.89 -15.54
CA GLU A 126 40.33 -36.28 -15.17
C GLU A 126 41.47 -36.23 -16.21
N GLN A 127 41.30 -36.63 -17.48
CA GLN A 127 42.50 -36.81 -18.34
C GLN A 127 43.18 -35.48 -18.70
N GLU A 128 42.41 -34.39 -18.71
CA GLU A 128 42.90 -33.02 -18.92
C GLU A 128 43.71 -32.54 -17.69
N LEU A 129 43.43 -33.08 -16.51
CA LEU A 129 44.06 -32.74 -15.23
C LEU A 129 45.57 -32.99 -15.20
N ASN A 130 46.06 -34.03 -15.87
CA ASN A 130 47.50 -34.29 -15.93
C ASN A 130 48.24 -33.27 -16.80
N ALA A 131 47.68 -32.91 -17.96
CA ALA A 131 48.27 -31.91 -18.86
C ALA A 131 48.21 -30.48 -18.28
N LEU A 132 47.20 -30.19 -17.46
CA LEU A 132 47.08 -28.92 -16.75
C LEU A 132 48.15 -28.80 -15.62
N LEU A 133 48.58 -29.90 -14.99
CA LEU A 133 49.53 -29.86 -13.87
C LEU A 133 50.93 -29.41 -14.30
N GLU A 134 51.42 -29.90 -15.45
CA GLU A 134 52.74 -29.51 -15.98
C GLU A 134 52.83 -28.01 -16.27
N ASN A 135 51.71 -27.39 -16.64
CA ASN A 135 51.61 -25.94 -16.88
C ASN A 135 51.40 -25.14 -15.58
N PHE A 136 50.75 -25.73 -14.57
CA PHE A 136 50.46 -25.13 -13.28
C PHE A 136 51.71 -24.91 -12.41
N LEU A 137 52.60 -25.91 -12.33
CA LEU A 137 53.82 -25.89 -11.49
C LEU A 137 54.68 -24.61 -11.63
N PRO A 138 55.13 -24.18 -12.83
CA PRO A 138 55.94 -22.98 -12.97
C PRO A 138 55.17 -21.67 -12.74
N ILE A 139 53.83 -21.69 -12.78
CA ILE A 139 52.99 -20.54 -12.42
C ILE A 139 52.85 -20.44 -10.90
N LEU A 140 52.70 -21.57 -10.22
CA LEU A 140 52.68 -21.68 -8.76
C LEU A 140 53.99 -21.18 -8.14
N GLU A 141 55.14 -21.69 -8.61
CA GLU A 141 56.48 -21.28 -8.15
C GLU A 141 56.74 -19.77 -8.32
N LYS A 142 56.18 -19.17 -9.38
CA LYS A 142 56.28 -17.72 -9.61
C LYS A 142 55.32 -16.91 -8.73
N THR A 143 54.11 -17.40 -8.48
CA THR A 143 53.06 -16.65 -7.78
C THR A 143 53.26 -16.66 -6.25
N MET A 144 53.87 -17.73 -5.70
CA MET A 144 54.20 -17.84 -4.26
C MET A 144 55.09 -16.73 -3.72
N LEU A 145 56.02 -16.23 -4.54
CA LEU A 145 56.95 -15.17 -4.15
C LEU A 145 56.23 -13.91 -3.66
N GLY A 146 55.03 -13.63 -4.18
CA GLY A 146 54.22 -12.47 -3.78
C GLY A 146 54.94 -11.16 -4.08
N GLU A 147 55.23 -10.39 -3.03
CA GLU A 147 55.99 -9.13 -3.11
C GLU A 147 57.52 -9.31 -2.85
N ASN A 148 57.99 -10.54 -2.62
CA ASN A 148 59.39 -10.85 -2.30
C ASN A 148 60.23 -11.08 -3.57
N VAL A 149 61.53 -10.77 -3.49
CA VAL A 149 62.46 -10.81 -4.66
C VAL A 149 63.05 -12.20 -4.90
N SER A 150 63.27 -12.98 -3.84
CA SER A 150 63.65 -14.40 -3.88
C SER A 150 63.11 -15.10 -2.63
N LEU A 151 63.08 -16.44 -2.65
CA LEU A 151 62.85 -17.25 -1.45
C LEU A 151 63.99 -17.08 -0.41
N ASP A 152 65.17 -16.65 -0.84
CA ASP A 152 66.32 -16.39 0.03
C ASP A 152 66.18 -15.12 0.91
N GLU A 153 65.18 -14.26 0.65
CA GLU A 153 64.98 -12.99 1.36
C GLU A 153 63.48 -12.63 1.46
N VAL A 154 62.74 -13.38 2.28
CA VAL A 154 61.30 -13.19 2.52
C VAL A 154 61.08 -12.18 3.65
N SER A 155 60.60 -10.98 3.30
CA SER A 155 60.28 -9.89 4.25
C SER A 155 58.78 -9.62 4.38
N TYR A 156 57.96 -10.21 3.51
CA TYR A 156 56.50 -10.13 3.50
C TYR A 156 55.92 -11.53 3.35
N ASN A 157 54.70 -11.78 3.83
CA ASN A 157 54.05 -13.10 3.76
C ASN A 157 54.16 -13.70 2.34
N LEU A 158 54.46 -15.00 2.26
CA LEU A 158 54.45 -15.73 1.00
C LEU A 158 53.00 -15.90 0.55
N ASN A 159 52.75 -15.72 -0.74
CA ASN A 159 51.42 -15.87 -1.32
C ASN A 159 51.17 -17.34 -1.65
N LEU A 160 51.14 -18.17 -0.60
CA LEU A 160 50.83 -19.60 -0.69
C LEU A 160 49.35 -19.75 -1.06
N LEU A 161 49.10 -19.75 -2.37
CA LEU A 161 47.75 -19.90 -2.91
C LEU A 161 47.33 -21.36 -2.88
N ASP A 162 46.19 -21.60 -2.24
CA ASP A 162 45.55 -22.93 -2.22
C ASP A 162 44.94 -23.31 -3.57
N SER A 163 44.79 -22.37 -4.51
CA SER A 163 44.42 -22.62 -5.92
C SER A 163 44.78 -21.42 -6.81
N ILE A 164 44.85 -21.62 -8.14
CA ILE A 164 45.12 -20.54 -9.10
C ILE A 164 43.96 -20.42 -10.09
N GLU A 165 43.47 -19.20 -10.32
CA GLU A 165 42.40 -18.93 -11.29
C GLU A 165 42.70 -19.54 -12.67
N GLY A 166 41.73 -20.28 -13.21
CA GLY A 166 41.85 -20.99 -14.49
C GLY A 166 42.40 -22.41 -14.40
N PHE A 167 42.83 -22.89 -13.22
CA PHE A 167 43.30 -24.27 -13.02
C PHE A 167 42.50 -24.98 -11.92
N PRO A 168 42.16 -26.28 -12.09
CA PRO A 168 41.29 -27.01 -11.17
C PRO A 168 42.01 -27.61 -9.93
N PHE A 169 43.28 -27.26 -9.69
CA PHE A 169 44.05 -27.84 -8.57
C PHE A 169 43.88 -27.06 -7.28
N THR A 170 43.76 -27.80 -6.19
CA THR A 170 44.04 -27.34 -4.83
C THR A 170 45.51 -27.57 -4.51
N VAL A 171 46.13 -26.75 -3.66
CA VAL A 171 47.49 -26.96 -3.15
C VAL A 171 47.51 -26.80 -1.63
N GLU A 172 47.79 -27.89 -0.93
CA GLU A 172 48.03 -27.85 0.50
C GLU A 172 49.53 -27.60 0.78
N TRP A 173 49.80 -26.72 1.74
CA TRP A 173 51.16 -26.31 2.11
C TRP A 173 51.60 -26.90 3.45
N GLN A 174 52.73 -27.59 3.45
CA GLN A 174 53.33 -28.22 4.64
C GLN A 174 54.63 -27.48 4.98
N THR A 175 54.62 -26.72 6.07
CA THR A 175 55.66 -25.74 6.45
C THR A 175 56.27 -26.09 7.82
N ASP A 176 57.49 -25.61 8.10
CA ASP A 176 58.04 -25.68 9.47
C ASP A 176 57.40 -24.59 10.36
N ALA A 177 56.44 -25.01 11.17
CA ALA A 177 55.45 -24.16 11.84
C ALA A 177 56.01 -23.20 12.90
N ASP A 178 57.29 -23.33 13.29
CA ASP A 178 57.95 -22.38 14.20
C ASP A 178 58.08 -20.95 13.59
N TYR A 179 58.02 -20.81 12.25
CA TYR A 179 58.33 -19.54 11.56
C TYR A 179 57.38 -19.15 10.42
N ILE A 180 56.91 -20.10 9.61
CA ILE A 180 55.85 -19.90 8.61
C ILE A 180 54.66 -20.78 8.99
N ASP A 181 53.51 -20.15 9.24
CA ASP A 181 52.23 -20.85 9.37
C ASP A 181 51.74 -21.32 7.99
N ILE A 182 50.86 -22.31 7.94
CA ILE A 182 50.42 -22.96 6.69
C ILE A 182 49.84 -21.98 5.65
N ASP A 183 49.23 -20.89 6.11
CA ASP A 183 48.73 -19.75 5.31
C ASP A 183 49.85 -18.87 4.67
N GLY A 184 51.13 -19.27 4.74
CA GLY A 184 52.27 -18.47 4.24
C GLY A 184 52.66 -17.28 5.14
N ARG A 185 52.12 -17.21 6.36
CA ARG A 185 52.20 -16.04 7.26
C ARG A 185 53.36 -16.16 8.23
N LEU A 186 54.05 -15.04 8.45
CA LEU A 186 55.31 -14.99 9.19
C LEU A 186 55.04 -14.83 10.70
N VAL A 187 55.30 -15.87 11.47
CA VAL A 187 54.85 -16.03 12.87
C VAL A 187 55.60 -15.10 13.83
N HIS A 188 56.91 -14.90 13.61
CA HIS A 188 57.78 -14.18 14.52
C HIS A 188 57.90 -12.69 14.18
N ASN A 189 57.39 -11.84 15.09
CA ASN A 189 57.16 -10.42 14.81
C ASN A 189 58.38 -9.48 15.03
N THR A 190 59.53 -10.02 15.43
CA THR A 190 60.87 -9.40 15.40
C THR A 190 61.89 -10.54 15.53
N LEU A 191 62.93 -10.56 14.70
CA LEU A 191 64.04 -11.53 14.75
C LEU A 191 65.37 -10.75 14.70
N ASP A 192 66.29 -11.03 15.62
CA ASP A 192 67.60 -10.36 15.67
C ASP A 192 68.59 -10.88 14.59
N ALA A 193 68.25 -11.99 13.91
CA ALA A 193 69.00 -12.56 12.78
C ALA A 193 68.06 -13.42 11.89
N PRO A 194 68.34 -13.53 10.56
CA PRO A 194 67.58 -14.39 9.64
C PRO A 194 67.72 -15.89 9.97
N LYS A 195 66.69 -16.68 9.63
CA LYS A 195 66.69 -18.15 9.74
C LYS A 195 66.09 -18.82 8.50
N LEU A 196 66.70 -19.93 8.08
CA LEU A 196 66.29 -20.80 6.96
C LEU A 196 65.21 -21.81 7.40
N VAL A 197 64.27 -22.10 6.51
CA VAL A 197 63.08 -22.95 6.69
C VAL A 197 62.81 -23.78 5.42
N GLU A 198 62.22 -24.97 5.56
CA GLU A 198 61.79 -25.85 4.45
C GLU A 198 60.25 -25.91 4.35
N LEU A 199 59.74 -26.11 3.13
CA LEU A 199 58.35 -25.85 2.74
C LEU A 199 57.92 -26.77 1.59
N THR A 200 56.79 -27.46 1.71
CA THR A 200 56.38 -28.54 0.79
C THR A 200 54.98 -28.32 0.24
N ALA A 201 54.85 -28.35 -1.09
CA ALA A 201 53.59 -28.33 -1.83
C ALA A 201 52.99 -29.75 -1.92
N VAL A 202 51.68 -29.86 -1.72
CA VAL A 202 50.87 -31.06 -2.03
C VAL A 202 49.73 -30.63 -2.94
N ILE A 203 49.89 -30.84 -4.24
CA ILE A 203 48.94 -30.41 -5.28
C ILE A 203 47.95 -31.54 -5.51
N SER A 204 46.65 -31.27 -5.37
CA SER A 204 45.58 -32.27 -5.47
C SER A 204 44.38 -31.78 -6.29
N CYS A 205 43.62 -32.72 -6.85
CA CYS A 205 42.31 -32.47 -7.45
C CYS A 205 41.54 -33.79 -7.62
N GLU A 206 40.31 -33.84 -7.09
CA GLU A 206 39.48 -35.05 -7.00
C GLU A 206 40.24 -36.28 -6.46
N GLU A 207 40.61 -37.27 -7.28
CA GLU A 207 41.36 -38.48 -6.83
C GLU A 207 42.89 -38.42 -7.13
N PHE A 208 43.41 -37.28 -7.60
CA PHE A 208 44.80 -37.10 -8.04
C PHE A 208 45.61 -36.24 -7.04
N GLU A 209 46.83 -36.67 -6.68
CA GLU A 209 47.70 -36.01 -5.67
C GLU A 209 49.20 -36.10 -6.02
N VAL A 210 49.97 -35.00 -5.89
CA VAL A 210 51.42 -34.91 -6.19
C VAL A 210 52.15 -34.00 -5.17
N ARG A 211 53.37 -34.36 -4.71
CA ARG A 211 54.13 -33.61 -3.67
C ARG A 211 55.51 -33.08 -4.14
N ARG A 212 55.95 -31.91 -3.63
CA ARG A 212 57.21 -31.21 -4.04
C ARG A 212 57.77 -30.30 -2.93
N ILE A 213 59.10 -30.25 -2.73
CA ILE A 213 59.78 -29.58 -1.59
C ILE A 213 60.62 -28.36 -2.04
N MET A 214 60.67 -27.29 -1.24
CA MET A 214 61.32 -25.98 -1.47
C MET A 214 61.83 -25.35 -0.14
N ASN A 215 62.74 -24.35 -0.18
CA ASN A 215 63.36 -23.75 1.03
C ASN A 215 63.34 -22.20 0.99
N CYS A 216 63.29 -21.51 2.14
CA CYS A 216 63.21 -20.03 2.24
C CYS A 216 63.75 -19.40 3.56
N VAL A 217 63.86 -18.05 3.66
CA VAL A 217 64.44 -17.30 4.81
C VAL A 217 63.60 -16.05 5.19
N ILE A 218 63.36 -15.79 6.49
CA ILE A 218 62.20 -14.99 6.99
C ILE A 218 62.51 -13.72 7.82
N PHE A 219 61.72 -12.65 7.64
CA PHE A 219 61.57 -11.45 8.51
C PHE A 219 60.08 -10.99 8.68
N SER A 220 59.78 -10.14 9.66
CA SER A 220 58.43 -9.89 10.27
C SER A 220 57.51 -8.84 9.58
N ARG A 221 56.17 -8.63 9.81
CA ARG A 221 55.25 -8.85 10.97
C ARG A 221 53.75 -8.45 10.70
N ALA A 222 52.71 -9.02 11.39
CA ALA A 222 51.46 -8.36 11.96
C ALA A 222 50.07 -9.12 12.00
N VAL A 223 49.40 -9.09 13.19
CA VAL A 223 47.93 -8.95 13.58
C VAL A 223 46.78 -9.84 12.96
N GLN A 224 45.68 -10.07 13.73
CA GLN A 224 44.50 -10.95 13.45
C GLN A 224 43.10 -10.23 13.36
N PRO A 225 42.04 -10.89 12.81
CA PRO A 225 40.69 -10.33 12.56
C PRO A 225 39.55 -10.80 13.52
N SER A 226 38.26 -10.75 13.11
CA SER A 226 37.09 -10.70 14.03
C SER A 226 36.14 -11.91 14.05
N ARG A 227 35.33 -12.00 15.12
CA ARG A 227 34.39 -13.11 15.40
C ARG A 227 33.23 -13.27 14.41
N ALA A 228 32.91 -12.26 13.60
CA ALA A 228 31.83 -12.36 12.61
C ALA A 228 32.26 -13.20 11.39
N GLU A 229 33.51 -13.06 10.96
CA GLU A 229 34.09 -13.81 9.83
C GLU A 229 34.18 -15.31 10.14
N LEU A 230 34.47 -15.66 11.40
CA LEU A 230 34.46 -17.03 11.91
C LEU A 230 33.07 -17.70 11.79
N LEU A 231 31.99 -16.94 11.99
CA LEU A 231 30.62 -17.42 11.85
C LEU A 231 30.18 -17.55 10.38
N ALA A 232 30.70 -16.70 9.49
CA ALA A 232 30.47 -16.83 8.06
C ALA A 232 31.08 -18.12 7.51
N ARG A 233 32.37 -18.37 7.82
CA ARG A 233 33.11 -19.56 7.39
C ARG A 233 32.41 -20.87 7.79
N MET A 234 31.93 -20.99 9.03
CA MET A 234 31.22 -22.21 9.47
C MET A 234 29.91 -22.49 8.72
N VAL A 235 29.24 -21.47 8.18
CA VAL A 235 28.06 -21.67 7.32
C VAL A 235 28.48 -22.08 5.90
N GLU A 236 29.59 -21.53 5.43
CA GLU A 236 30.23 -21.84 4.15
C GLU A 236 30.72 -23.30 4.11
N ASP A 237 31.46 -23.76 5.12
CA ASP A 237 31.96 -25.14 5.27
C ASP A 237 30.84 -26.19 5.13
N ILE A 238 29.70 -25.94 5.79
CA ILE A 238 28.52 -26.84 5.79
C ILE A 238 27.79 -26.80 4.43
N GLN A 239 27.88 -25.67 3.71
CA GLN A 239 27.41 -25.54 2.33
C GLN A 239 28.27 -26.34 1.33
N HIS A 240 29.58 -26.44 1.57
CA HIS A 240 30.47 -27.31 0.77
C HIS A 240 30.19 -28.80 1.02
N GLY A 241 29.99 -29.22 2.27
CA GLY A 241 29.78 -30.63 2.63
C GLY A 241 28.46 -31.24 2.11
N THR A 242 27.35 -30.49 2.15
CA THR A 242 26.00 -31.06 1.88
C THR A 242 25.61 -31.05 0.39
N ARG A 243 26.57 -30.90 -0.52
CA ARG A 243 26.37 -30.45 -1.92
C ARG A 243 25.71 -31.46 -2.88
N ASN A 244 25.60 -32.74 -2.51
CA ASN A 244 25.01 -33.80 -3.34
C ASN A 244 23.62 -34.29 -2.85
N GLU A 245 23.13 -33.84 -1.70
CA GLU A 245 21.75 -34.13 -1.27
C GLU A 245 20.74 -33.16 -1.90
N GLU A 246 19.47 -33.55 -1.98
CA GLU A 246 18.35 -32.73 -2.49
C GLU A 246 18.11 -31.43 -1.68
N PHE A 247 18.88 -31.24 -0.60
CA PHE A 247 18.35 -30.82 0.69
C PHE A 247 19.47 -30.61 1.76
N MET A 248 19.84 -29.36 2.08
CA MET A 248 20.88 -28.99 3.08
C MET A 248 20.41 -29.02 4.56
N THR A 249 21.31 -29.19 5.54
CA THR A 249 21.01 -29.09 7.00
C THR A 249 21.91 -28.09 7.73
N LEU A 250 21.34 -27.07 8.39
CA LEU A 250 22.07 -26.07 9.20
C LEU A 250 22.50 -26.62 10.59
N PRO A 251 23.63 -26.14 11.18
CA PRO A 251 24.19 -26.67 12.42
C PRO A 251 23.31 -26.39 13.64
N SER A 252 23.21 -27.35 14.56
CA SER A 252 22.27 -27.27 15.70
C SER A 252 22.89 -26.81 17.02
N GLU A 253 24.21 -26.77 17.14
CA GLU A 253 24.94 -26.40 18.37
C GLU A 253 26.21 -25.61 18.04
N MET A 254 26.66 -24.73 18.95
CA MET A 254 27.95 -24.03 18.91
C MET A 254 28.58 -24.03 20.30
N ASP A 255 29.81 -24.54 20.41
CA ASP A 255 30.58 -24.79 21.65
C ASP A 255 29.83 -25.68 22.68
N THR A 256 28.73 -25.18 23.25
CA THR A 256 27.85 -25.88 24.20
C THR A 256 26.36 -25.50 24.13
N ASP A 257 25.95 -24.55 23.27
CA ASP A 257 24.57 -24.01 23.24
C ASP A 257 23.79 -24.37 21.97
N THR A 258 22.49 -24.68 22.13
CA THR A 258 21.60 -25.15 21.04
C THR A 258 21.02 -24.02 20.19
N ILE A 259 21.44 -23.94 18.92
CA ILE A 259 20.98 -22.94 17.93
C ILE A 259 19.66 -23.37 17.30
N ARG A 260 18.71 -22.43 17.15
CA ARG A 260 17.47 -22.64 16.38
C ARG A 260 17.33 -21.65 15.24
N TRP A 261 17.53 -22.15 14.03
CA TRP A 261 17.30 -21.43 12.78
C TRP A 261 15.81 -21.20 12.53
N SER A 262 15.52 -20.09 11.84
CA SER A 262 14.19 -19.66 11.43
C SER A 262 14.34 -18.80 10.18
N TYR A 263 13.27 -18.66 9.39
CA TYR A 263 13.14 -17.49 8.52
C TYR A 263 12.78 -16.25 9.34
N GLN A 264 13.03 -15.07 8.77
CA GLN A 264 12.47 -13.83 9.28
C GLN A 264 10.95 -13.91 9.29
N ARG A 265 10.36 -13.60 10.45
CA ARG A 265 8.93 -13.30 10.49
C ARG A 265 8.70 -11.92 9.89
N SER A 266 8.42 -11.91 8.58
CA SER A 266 7.41 -11.01 8.03
C SER A 266 6.27 -10.91 9.05
N ASN A 267 6.08 -9.72 9.62
CA ASN A 267 4.90 -9.44 10.44
C ASN A 267 3.72 -8.99 9.57
N THR A 268 3.77 -9.23 8.25
CA THR A 268 2.77 -8.73 7.29
C THR A 268 1.38 -9.28 7.59
N GLY A 269 1.24 -10.57 7.94
CA GLY A 269 -0.05 -11.14 8.38
C GLY A 269 -0.68 -10.40 9.57
N ILE A 270 0.15 -9.93 10.51
CA ILE A 270 -0.24 -9.17 11.71
C ILE A 270 -0.51 -7.69 11.37
N LEU A 271 0.33 -7.07 10.53
CA LEU A 271 0.19 -5.69 10.09
C LEU A 271 -1.11 -5.51 9.28
N VAL A 272 -1.42 -6.44 8.39
CA VAL A 272 -2.71 -6.49 7.67
C VAL A 272 -3.88 -6.65 8.65
N PHE A 273 -3.76 -7.52 9.67
CA PHE A 273 -4.79 -7.68 10.69
C PHE A 273 -5.07 -6.37 11.46
N LEU A 274 -4.01 -5.65 11.86
CA LEU A 274 -4.11 -4.36 12.56
C LEU A 274 -4.62 -3.22 11.65
N ALA A 275 -4.35 -3.27 10.35
CA ALA A 275 -4.82 -2.28 9.37
C ALA A 275 -6.30 -2.43 9.00
N MET A 276 -6.88 -3.64 9.08
CA MET A 276 -8.26 -3.90 8.67
C MET A 276 -9.33 -3.10 9.44
N PRO A 277 -9.27 -2.94 10.79
CA PRO A 277 -10.19 -2.06 11.52
C PRO A 277 -10.17 -0.61 11.02
N LEU A 278 -9.00 -0.06 10.70
CA LEU A 278 -8.84 1.30 10.18
C LEU A 278 -9.48 1.43 8.78
N LEU A 279 -9.24 0.46 7.89
CA LEU A 279 -9.81 0.45 6.55
C LEU A 279 -11.34 0.32 6.58
N VAL A 280 -11.90 -0.50 7.47
CA VAL A 280 -13.36 -0.62 7.69
C VAL A 280 -13.96 0.68 8.24
N PHE A 281 -13.26 1.37 9.15
CA PHE A 281 -13.67 2.67 9.69
C PHE A 281 -13.68 3.78 8.61
N VAL A 282 -12.65 3.83 7.76
CA VAL A 282 -12.59 4.75 6.61
C VAL A 282 -13.74 4.50 5.64
N ILE A 283 -14.03 3.24 5.30
CA ILE A 283 -15.15 2.86 4.43
C ILE A 283 -16.51 3.23 5.06
N TYR A 284 -16.67 3.04 6.38
CA TYR A 284 -17.89 3.40 7.11
C TYR A 284 -18.20 4.90 6.98
N ILE A 285 -17.20 5.77 7.21
CA ILE A 285 -17.32 7.22 7.10
C ILE A 285 -17.44 7.68 5.64
N GLY A 286 -16.72 7.05 4.72
CA GLY A 286 -16.78 7.35 3.29
C GLY A 286 -18.20 7.22 2.74
N LYS A 287 -18.92 6.16 3.13
CA LYS A 287 -20.29 5.90 2.68
C LYS A 287 -21.32 6.95 3.13
N ASP A 288 -21.13 7.54 4.33
CA ASP A 288 -21.97 8.66 4.79
C ASP A 288 -21.59 9.95 4.06
N ARG A 289 -20.28 10.20 3.86
CA ARG A 289 -19.79 11.34 3.07
C ARG A 289 -20.34 11.31 1.64
N ASP A 290 -20.41 10.16 1.00
CA ASP A 290 -20.95 10.02 -0.36
C ASP A 290 -22.47 10.26 -0.43
N LEU A 291 -23.21 9.91 0.63
CA LEU A 291 -24.62 10.29 0.75
C LEU A 291 -24.78 11.81 0.92
N GLN A 292 -23.93 12.45 1.73
CA GLN A 292 -23.93 13.91 1.89
C GLN A 292 -23.48 14.65 0.61
N LYS A 293 -22.55 14.09 -0.19
CA LYS A 293 -22.20 14.61 -1.53
C LYS A 293 -23.41 14.63 -2.46
N GLN A 294 -24.25 13.59 -2.46
CA GLN A 294 -25.46 13.52 -3.28
C GLN A 294 -26.48 14.60 -2.86
N VAL A 295 -26.66 14.82 -1.56
CA VAL A 295 -27.51 15.92 -1.04
C VAL A 295 -26.96 17.29 -1.43
N ALA A 296 -25.65 17.50 -1.29
CA ALA A 296 -24.99 18.74 -1.69
C ALA A 296 -25.20 19.01 -3.19
N HIS A 297 -25.04 17.99 -4.04
CA HIS A 297 -25.24 18.09 -5.50
C HIS A 297 -26.71 18.38 -5.88
N ARG A 298 -27.70 17.75 -5.22
CA ARG A 298 -29.13 18.12 -5.39
C ARG A 298 -29.36 19.59 -5.03
N ASN A 299 -28.80 20.04 -3.91
CA ASN A 299 -28.99 21.40 -3.41
C ASN A 299 -28.25 22.45 -4.26
N GLU A 300 -27.14 22.07 -4.90
CA GLU A 300 -26.44 22.88 -5.92
C GLU A 300 -27.25 22.99 -7.21
N GLN A 301 -27.77 21.88 -7.74
CA GLN A 301 -28.63 21.90 -8.93
C GLN A 301 -29.90 22.75 -8.70
N LEU A 302 -30.55 22.60 -7.54
CA LEU A 302 -31.67 23.47 -7.12
C LEU A 302 -31.28 24.96 -7.18
N ARG A 303 -30.11 25.35 -6.66
CA ARG A 303 -29.66 26.76 -6.71
C ARG A 303 -29.41 27.26 -8.13
N LEU A 304 -28.92 26.42 -9.03
CA LEU A 304 -28.66 26.76 -10.43
C LEU A 304 -29.95 26.90 -11.26
N ASP A 305 -30.96 26.09 -10.97
CA ASP A 305 -32.27 26.08 -11.64
C ASP A 305 -33.18 27.24 -11.15
N TYR A 306 -33.01 27.71 -9.91
CA TYR A 306 -33.90 28.69 -9.28
C TYR A 306 -34.13 29.99 -10.08
N PRO A 307 -33.10 30.68 -10.65
CA PRO A 307 -33.34 31.92 -11.40
C PRO A 307 -34.14 31.71 -12.69
N GLU A 308 -34.02 30.54 -13.35
CA GLU A 308 -34.81 30.18 -14.54
C GLU A 308 -36.29 30.02 -14.16
N ILE A 309 -36.57 29.30 -13.06
CA ILE A 309 -37.94 29.07 -12.58
C ILE A 309 -38.62 30.38 -12.15
N VAL A 310 -37.95 31.21 -11.36
CA VAL A 310 -38.57 32.46 -10.86
C VAL A 310 -38.78 33.45 -12.01
N SER A 311 -37.83 33.59 -12.94
CA SER A 311 -38.00 34.47 -14.10
C SER A 311 -39.11 34.00 -15.05
N ALA A 312 -39.25 32.69 -15.28
CA ALA A 312 -40.36 32.14 -16.07
C ALA A 312 -41.72 32.38 -15.41
N LEU A 313 -41.83 32.17 -14.09
CA LEU A 313 -43.06 32.50 -13.34
C LEU A 313 -43.36 34.01 -13.36
N ALA A 314 -42.35 34.86 -13.15
CA ALA A 314 -42.47 36.31 -13.18
C ALA A 314 -42.93 36.84 -14.56
N LEU A 315 -42.45 36.22 -15.65
CA LEU A 315 -42.86 36.53 -17.01
C LEU A 315 -44.31 36.13 -17.28
N LEU A 316 -44.70 34.87 -16.97
CA LEU A 316 -46.05 34.36 -17.22
C LEU A 316 -47.10 35.09 -16.37
N ILE A 317 -46.86 35.25 -15.06
CA ILE A 317 -47.77 35.97 -14.16
C ILE A 317 -47.81 37.47 -14.52
N GLY A 318 -46.66 38.03 -14.91
CA GLY A 318 -46.56 39.40 -15.43
C GLY A 318 -47.23 39.63 -16.79
N ALA A 319 -47.61 38.56 -17.50
CA ALA A 319 -48.44 38.57 -18.71
C ALA A 319 -49.93 38.25 -18.41
N GLY A 320 -50.35 38.28 -17.15
CA GLY A 320 -51.74 38.07 -16.72
C GLY A 320 -52.12 36.60 -16.45
N MET A 321 -51.17 35.66 -16.51
CA MET A 321 -51.48 34.25 -16.23
C MET A 321 -51.66 34.00 -14.73
N ALA A 322 -52.76 33.34 -14.34
CA ALA A 322 -52.99 32.92 -12.96
C ALA A 322 -51.87 31.98 -12.45
N VAL A 323 -51.51 32.09 -11.17
CA VAL A 323 -50.37 31.38 -10.56
C VAL A 323 -50.39 29.85 -10.79
N PRO A 324 -51.50 29.12 -10.61
CA PRO A 324 -51.53 27.68 -10.86
C PRO A 324 -51.25 27.33 -12.34
N ASN A 325 -51.77 28.14 -13.27
CA ASN A 325 -51.59 27.92 -14.70
C ASN A 325 -50.14 28.22 -15.14
N ALA A 326 -49.53 29.27 -14.58
CA ALA A 326 -48.12 29.59 -14.79
C ALA A 326 -47.21 28.47 -14.26
N TRP A 327 -47.50 27.94 -13.07
CA TRP A 327 -46.80 26.82 -12.47
C TRP A 327 -46.92 25.53 -13.31
N GLN A 328 -48.14 25.18 -13.73
CA GLN A 328 -48.40 24.04 -14.62
C GLN A 328 -47.68 24.20 -15.96
N ARG A 329 -47.62 25.41 -16.54
CA ARG A 329 -46.91 25.65 -17.80
C ARG A 329 -45.40 25.42 -17.65
N VAL A 330 -44.73 26.02 -16.66
CA VAL A 330 -43.29 25.82 -16.42
C VAL A 330 -42.95 24.35 -16.20
N ALA A 331 -43.77 23.61 -15.45
CA ALA A 331 -43.58 22.19 -15.21
C ALA A 331 -43.88 21.30 -16.44
N LYS A 332 -44.85 21.68 -17.29
CA LYS A 332 -45.14 21.00 -18.56
C LYS A 332 -44.03 21.23 -19.59
N ASP A 333 -43.54 22.46 -19.71
CA ASP A 333 -42.42 22.82 -20.59
C ASP A 333 -41.14 22.06 -20.18
N TYR A 334 -40.95 21.77 -18.89
CA TYR A 334 -39.91 20.86 -18.40
C TYR A 334 -40.16 19.40 -18.78
N ARG A 335 -41.39 18.86 -18.69
CA ARG A 335 -41.69 17.47 -19.09
C ARG A 335 -41.30 17.20 -20.54
N VAL A 336 -41.55 18.16 -21.44
CA VAL A 336 -41.12 18.07 -22.85
C VAL A 336 -39.59 18.02 -22.94
N ARG A 337 -38.88 19.00 -22.34
CA ARG A 337 -37.40 19.01 -22.31
C ARG A 337 -36.79 17.74 -21.69
N ARG A 338 -37.44 17.13 -20.69
CA ARG A 338 -37.02 15.86 -20.08
C ARG A 338 -37.21 14.68 -21.03
N GLN A 339 -38.30 14.64 -21.81
CA GLN A 339 -38.52 13.58 -22.81
C GLN A 339 -37.51 13.67 -23.97
N GLU A 340 -37.18 14.89 -24.40
CA GLU A 340 -36.21 15.14 -25.48
C GLU A 340 -34.75 14.87 -25.07
N THR A 341 -34.35 15.29 -23.86
CA THR A 341 -32.93 15.26 -23.43
C THR A 341 -32.58 14.14 -22.44
N GLY A 342 -33.57 13.44 -21.89
CA GLY A 342 -33.40 12.49 -20.79
C GLY A 342 -32.95 13.10 -19.45
N ARG A 343 -32.67 14.40 -19.38
CA ARG A 343 -32.06 15.06 -18.21
C ARG A 343 -33.12 15.36 -17.13
N VAL A 344 -32.98 14.69 -15.99
CA VAL A 344 -33.79 14.98 -14.79
C VAL A 344 -33.23 16.23 -14.08
N ARG A 345 -34.14 17.12 -13.63
CA ARG A 345 -33.83 18.30 -12.81
C ARG A 345 -34.67 18.32 -11.54
N PHE A 346 -34.03 18.22 -10.38
CA PHE A 346 -34.72 18.07 -9.09
C PHE A 346 -35.73 19.19 -8.82
N ALA A 347 -35.42 20.43 -9.20
CA ALA A 347 -36.32 21.57 -9.01
C ALA A 347 -37.68 21.37 -9.68
N TYR A 348 -37.70 20.88 -10.92
CA TYR A 348 -38.91 20.73 -11.72
C TYR A 348 -39.64 19.42 -11.43
N GLU A 349 -38.95 18.35 -11.01
CA GLU A 349 -39.62 17.15 -10.44
C GLU A 349 -40.41 17.51 -9.18
N GLU A 350 -39.87 18.37 -8.30
CA GLU A 350 -40.61 18.88 -7.13
C GLU A 350 -41.81 19.75 -7.54
N MET A 351 -41.70 20.55 -8.61
CA MET A 351 -42.84 21.29 -9.17
C MET A 351 -43.94 20.37 -9.71
N LEU A 352 -43.57 19.27 -10.37
CA LEU A 352 -44.50 18.23 -10.84
C LEU A 352 -45.18 17.49 -9.69
N LEU A 353 -44.42 17.10 -8.66
CA LEU A 353 -44.98 16.49 -7.45
C LEU A 353 -45.99 17.43 -6.76
N THR A 354 -45.75 18.74 -6.78
CA THR A 354 -46.68 19.76 -6.27
C THR A 354 -47.98 19.83 -7.09
N ILE A 355 -47.90 19.62 -8.41
CA ILE A 355 -49.10 19.54 -9.27
C ILE A 355 -49.92 18.30 -8.92
N TYR A 356 -49.29 17.12 -8.78
CA TYR A 356 -49.99 15.89 -8.37
C TYR A 356 -50.57 15.97 -6.95
N GLU A 357 -49.96 16.72 -6.02
CA GLU A 357 -50.59 17.06 -4.74
C GLU A 357 -51.86 17.91 -4.93
N MET A 358 -51.84 18.95 -5.77
CA MET A 358 -53.01 19.78 -6.03
C MET A 358 -54.13 19.01 -6.75
N GLU A 359 -53.78 18.15 -7.71
CA GLU A 359 -54.70 17.28 -8.43
C GLU A 359 -55.30 16.19 -7.53
N SER A 360 -54.59 15.75 -6.49
CA SER A 360 -55.14 14.84 -5.46
C SER A 360 -55.94 15.54 -4.35
N GLY A 361 -56.28 16.83 -4.52
CA GLY A 361 -57.15 17.59 -3.62
C GLY A 361 -56.43 18.32 -2.47
N VAL A 362 -55.09 18.38 -2.47
CA VAL A 362 -54.36 19.21 -1.49
C VAL A 362 -54.52 20.69 -1.86
N ALA A 363 -55.04 21.49 -0.92
CA ALA A 363 -55.20 22.93 -1.11
C ALA A 363 -53.88 23.61 -1.55
N GLN A 364 -53.96 24.52 -2.54
CA GLN A 364 -52.81 25.10 -3.22
C GLN A 364 -51.79 25.75 -2.27
N THR A 365 -52.27 26.47 -1.24
CA THR A 365 -51.44 27.03 -0.15
C THR A 365 -50.57 25.97 0.52
N ASN A 366 -51.18 24.84 0.89
CA ASN A 366 -50.49 23.72 1.54
C ASN A 366 -49.53 23.02 0.57
N ALA A 367 -49.88 22.90 -0.70
CA ALA A 367 -48.99 22.32 -1.73
C ALA A 367 -47.73 23.18 -1.94
N TYR A 368 -47.87 24.50 -2.07
CA TYR A 368 -46.72 25.40 -2.17
C TYR A 368 -45.86 25.42 -0.88
N GLU A 369 -46.49 25.40 0.30
CA GLU A 369 -45.76 25.32 1.58
C GLU A 369 -45.01 23.98 1.74
N ARG A 370 -45.57 22.86 1.24
CA ARG A 370 -44.88 21.56 1.19
C ARG A 370 -43.73 21.55 0.19
N PHE A 371 -43.90 22.15 -0.99
CA PHE A 371 -42.84 22.29 -2.00
C PHE A 371 -41.58 22.95 -1.42
N GLY A 372 -41.69 24.09 -0.73
CA GLY A 372 -40.55 24.73 -0.08
C GLY A 372 -39.84 23.78 0.92
N ARG A 373 -40.63 23.13 1.78
CA ARG A 373 -40.14 22.15 2.77
C ARG A 373 -39.46 20.91 2.15
N ARG A 374 -39.84 20.48 0.95
CA ARG A 374 -39.16 19.40 0.20
C ARG A 374 -37.90 19.87 -0.51
N CYS A 375 -37.91 21.07 -1.09
CA CYS A 375 -36.73 21.65 -1.72
C CYS A 375 -35.59 21.86 -0.70
N ARG A 376 -35.90 22.23 0.56
CA ARG A 376 -34.94 22.44 1.66
C ARG A 376 -33.86 23.50 1.37
N VAL A 377 -34.16 24.46 0.48
CA VAL A 377 -33.29 25.57 0.10
C VAL A 377 -34.04 26.89 0.38
N GLN A 378 -33.36 27.87 0.99
CA GLN A 378 -33.96 29.11 1.51
C GLN A 378 -34.72 29.92 0.45
N SER A 379 -34.20 30.00 -0.77
CA SER A 379 -34.85 30.73 -1.87
C SER A 379 -36.18 30.08 -2.29
N TYR A 380 -36.24 28.75 -2.33
CA TYR A 380 -37.48 28.00 -2.58
C TYR A 380 -38.48 28.13 -1.43
N ASN A 381 -38.02 28.29 -0.18
CA ASN A 381 -38.90 28.64 0.95
C ASN A 381 -39.48 30.06 0.81
N ARG A 382 -38.69 31.04 0.33
CA ARG A 382 -39.17 32.41 0.06
C ARG A 382 -40.22 32.42 -1.05
N LEU A 383 -39.96 31.70 -2.15
CA LEU A 383 -40.91 31.51 -3.26
C LEU A 383 -42.20 30.83 -2.78
N ALA A 384 -42.12 29.73 -2.04
CA ALA A 384 -43.27 29.04 -1.46
C ALA A 384 -44.14 29.96 -0.59
N ALA A 385 -43.51 30.82 0.23
CA ALA A 385 -44.22 31.79 1.05
C ALA A 385 -44.92 32.87 0.20
N MET A 386 -44.26 33.42 -0.83
CA MET A 386 -44.86 34.39 -1.77
C MET A 386 -46.10 33.80 -2.47
N LEU A 387 -46.02 32.55 -2.92
CA LEU A 387 -47.11 31.88 -3.63
C LEU A 387 -48.29 31.53 -2.69
N SER A 388 -48.04 31.00 -1.49
CA SER A 388 -49.11 30.76 -0.50
C SER A 388 -49.78 32.07 -0.05
N GLN A 389 -49.02 33.17 0.11
CA GLN A 389 -49.60 34.48 0.44
C GLN A 389 -50.48 35.03 -0.68
N ASN A 390 -50.09 34.88 -1.95
CA ASN A 390 -50.91 35.28 -3.09
C ASN A 390 -52.26 34.56 -3.12
N VAL A 391 -52.28 33.24 -2.92
CA VAL A 391 -53.55 32.46 -2.90
C VAL A 391 -54.47 32.91 -1.74
N ARG A 392 -53.91 33.35 -0.61
CA ARG A 392 -54.69 33.81 0.56
C ARG A 392 -55.20 35.25 0.48
N LYS A 393 -54.55 36.14 -0.27
CA LYS A 393 -54.82 37.60 -0.25
C LYS A 393 -55.13 38.21 -1.62
N GLY A 394 -54.92 37.47 -2.71
CA GLY A 394 -54.72 38.05 -4.03
C GLY A 394 -53.42 38.87 -4.11
N ALA A 395 -52.99 39.26 -5.31
CA ALA A 395 -51.95 40.28 -5.45
C ALA A 395 -51.92 40.88 -6.87
N ALA A 396 -52.12 42.19 -6.97
CA ALA A 396 -51.65 42.96 -8.13
C ALA A 396 -50.11 42.97 -8.20
N ASN A 397 -49.44 42.89 -7.05
CA ASN A 397 -47.99 43.13 -6.94
C ASN A 397 -47.12 41.86 -6.98
N LEU A 398 -47.69 40.64 -7.09
CA LEU A 398 -46.86 39.41 -7.12
C LEU A 398 -45.91 39.40 -8.33
N ALA A 399 -46.36 39.87 -9.50
CA ALA A 399 -45.51 39.96 -10.68
C ALA A 399 -44.30 40.89 -10.47
N ILE A 400 -44.43 41.93 -9.64
CA ILE A 400 -43.35 42.85 -9.29
C ILE A 400 -42.36 42.15 -8.35
N LEU A 401 -42.88 41.55 -7.26
CA LEU A 401 -42.08 40.82 -6.27
C LEU A 401 -41.30 39.64 -6.89
N LEU A 402 -41.89 38.92 -7.84
CA LEU A 402 -41.21 37.83 -8.55
C LEU A 402 -40.17 38.34 -9.56
N ARG A 403 -40.35 39.52 -10.17
CA ARG A 403 -39.32 40.16 -11.01
C ARG A 403 -38.12 40.60 -10.18
N GLU A 404 -38.37 41.17 -9.00
CA GLU A 404 -37.33 41.56 -8.04
C GLU A 404 -36.57 40.33 -7.52
N GLU A 405 -37.27 39.27 -7.09
CA GLU A 405 -36.67 38.00 -6.67
C GLU A 405 -35.86 37.34 -7.80
N ALA A 406 -36.35 37.39 -9.05
CA ALA A 406 -35.60 36.91 -10.21
C ALA A 406 -34.30 37.70 -10.42
N ALA A 407 -34.35 39.03 -10.38
CA ALA A 407 -33.16 39.88 -10.52
C ALA A 407 -32.12 39.58 -9.41
N ASN A 408 -32.58 39.52 -8.15
CA ASN A 408 -31.75 39.15 -7.01
C ASN A 408 -31.11 37.75 -7.18
N ALA A 409 -31.87 36.78 -7.68
CA ALA A 409 -31.38 35.43 -7.96
C ALA A 409 -30.35 35.38 -9.10
N PHE A 410 -30.48 36.25 -10.11
CA PHE A 410 -29.47 36.40 -11.17
C PHE A 410 -28.18 37.06 -10.66
N GLU A 411 -28.26 38.07 -9.79
CA GLU A 411 -27.06 38.65 -9.15
C GLU A 411 -26.36 37.66 -8.21
N GLU A 412 -27.10 36.93 -7.36
CA GLU A 412 -26.51 35.87 -6.52
C GLU A 412 -25.82 34.79 -7.38
N ARG A 413 -26.38 34.45 -8.55
CA ARG A 413 -25.74 33.53 -9.51
C ARG A 413 -24.44 34.10 -10.10
N LYS A 414 -24.38 35.40 -10.42
CA LYS A 414 -23.15 36.09 -10.87
C LYS A 414 -22.09 36.11 -9.75
N HIS A 415 -22.47 36.49 -8.54
CA HIS A 415 -21.59 36.48 -7.36
C HIS A 415 -21.08 35.07 -7.04
N MET A 416 -21.92 34.04 -7.17
CA MET A 416 -21.53 32.65 -6.97
C MET A 416 -20.53 32.18 -8.03
N ALA A 417 -20.75 32.49 -9.31
CA ALA A 417 -19.80 32.19 -10.38
C ALA A 417 -18.43 32.87 -10.14
N ARG A 418 -18.43 34.15 -9.74
CA ARG A 418 -17.21 34.89 -9.38
C ARG A 418 -16.48 34.25 -8.19
N ARG A 419 -17.18 33.97 -7.09
CA ARG A 419 -16.63 33.27 -5.92
C ARG A 419 -16.07 31.88 -6.25
N LEU A 420 -16.65 31.18 -7.23
CA LEU A 420 -16.13 29.89 -7.71
C LEU A 420 -14.85 30.05 -8.53
N GLY A 421 -14.73 31.10 -9.35
CA GLY A 421 -13.49 31.45 -10.04
C GLY A 421 -12.36 31.82 -9.07
N GLU A 422 -12.66 32.67 -8.08
CA GLU A 422 -11.73 33.07 -7.00
C GLU A 422 -11.28 31.84 -6.17
N LYS A 423 -12.19 30.89 -5.92
CA LYS A 423 -11.86 29.58 -5.29
C LYS A 423 -11.08 28.63 -6.20
N ALA A 424 -11.27 28.67 -7.51
CA ALA A 424 -10.48 27.88 -8.45
C ALA A 424 -9.03 28.35 -8.48
N GLY A 425 -8.79 29.67 -8.58
CA GLY A 425 -7.45 30.25 -8.51
C GLY A 425 -6.73 29.91 -7.21
N THR A 426 -7.37 30.12 -6.06
CA THR A 426 -6.77 29.79 -4.75
C THR A 426 -6.55 28.28 -4.55
N LYS A 427 -7.38 27.40 -5.12
CA LYS A 427 -7.14 25.95 -5.09
C LYS A 427 -5.91 25.51 -5.91
N LEU A 428 -5.54 26.26 -6.95
CA LEU A 428 -4.33 25.99 -7.75
C LEU A 428 -3.03 26.42 -7.04
N LEU A 429 -3.10 27.37 -6.10
CA LEU A 429 -1.92 27.78 -5.30
C LEU A 429 -1.43 26.68 -4.34
N VAL A 430 -2.33 25.82 -3.83
CA VAL A 430 -1.96 24.79 -2.84
C VAL A 430 -0.98 23.75 -3.42
N PRO A 431 -1.21 23.17 -4.62
CA PRO A 431 -0.18 22.35 -5.29
C PRO A 431 1.16 23.07 -5.51
N MET A 432 1.15 24.36 -5.87
CA MET A 432 2.38 25.12 -6.11
C MET A 432 3.19 25.33 -4.81
N MET A 433 2.52 25.64 -3.70
CA MET A 433 3.16 25.74 -2.38
C MET A 433 3.70 24.38 -1.90
N MET A 434 2.98 23.28 -2.16
CA MET A 434 3.42 21.93 -1.83
C MET A 434 4.66 21.51 -2.65
N LEU A 435 4.68 21.83 -3.95
CA LEU A 435 5.84 21.58 -4.82
C LEU A 435 7.07 22.37 -4.36
N LEU A 436 6.89 23.66 -4.01
CA LEU A 436 7.96 24.50 -3.46
C LEU A 436 8.52 23.92 -2.14
N GLY A 437 7.64 23.46 -1.24
CA GLY A 437 8.05 22.80 0.00
C GLY A 437 8.81 21.49 -0.23
N MET A 438 8.39 20.69 -1.23
CA MET A 438 9.10 19.46 -1.61
C MET A 438 10.50 19.75 -2.15
N ILE A 439 10.64 20.75 -3.02
CA ILE A 439 11.95 21.21 -3.54
C ILE A 439 12.83 21.71 -2.38
N MET A 440 12.28 22.46 -1.43
CA MET A 440 13.01 22.93 -0.27
C MET A 440 13.55 21.76 0.58
N VAL A 441 12.77 20.71 0.81
CA VAL A 441 13.22 19.50 1.53
C VAL A 441 14.32 18.77 0.75
N ILE A 442 14.18 18.61 -0.56
CA ILE A 442 15.18 17.95 -1.43
C ILE A 442 16.53 18.67 -1.41
N ILE A 443 16.54 20.01 -1.31
CA ILE A 443 17.77 20.80 -1.19
C ILE A 443 18.31 20.76 0.25
N MET A 444 17.43 20.83 1.24
CA MET A 444 17.79 20.96 2.66
C MET A 444 18.37 19.67 3.24
N VAL A 445 17.81 18.50 2.94
CA VAL A 445 18.24 17.22 3.56
C VAL A 445 19.71 16.89 3.24
N PRO A 446 20.17 16.89 1.97
CA PRO A 446 21.58 16.65 1.66
C PRO A 446 22.51 17.73 2.25
N ALA A 447 22.06 18.99 2.29
CA ALA A 447 22.86 20.09 2.84
C ALA A 447 23.06 19.99 4.37
N PHE A 448 22.15 19.36 5.12
CA PHE A 448 22.39 19.02 6.53
C PHE A 448 23.22 17.74 6.69
N GLN A 449 23.07 16.77 5.78
CA GLN A 449 23.89 15.53 5.77
C GLN A 449 25.33 15.74 5.26
N SER A 450 25.67 16.91 4.74
CA SER A 450 27.05 17.28 4.37
C SER A 450 27.74 18.19 5.40
N TYR A 451 27.12 18.42 6.55
CA TYR A 451 27.61 19.29 7.64
C TYR A 451 27.64 18.59 9.02
N PHE A 452 27.27 17.31 9.07
CA PHE A 452 27.33 16.40 10.21
C PHE A 452 27.97 15.08 9.79
#